data_AF-A0A5A5S0T6-F1
#
_entry.id   AF-A0A5A5S0T6-F1
#
_cell.length_a   1.000
_cell.length_b   1.000
_cell.length_c   1.000
_cell.angle_alpha   90.00
_cell.angle_beta   90.00
_cell.angle_gamma   90.00
#
_symmetry.space_group_name_H-M   'P 1'
#
loop_
_entity.id
_entity.type
_entity.pdbx_description
1 polymer ?
#
loop_
_entity_poly.entity_id
_entity_poly.type
_entity_poly.pdbx_seq_one_letter_code
_entity_poly.pdbx_strand_id
1 'polypeptide(L)'
;MNFTTNFKSISLAGVVFAGTVSAIAVLTVLPASAASFNFFQGGYSEGATVTGMFTGEDLDNDGLIDSFSGEVTDYMMSFSGNSLVPAFSHGLPDFYGLVYVLGSDIGNVFDSDGIASSNGTTFYGASGGTKLYPVDPSLQFSGGKVGTFAGALDTTTEFVTVNTVPEPSTVLGLGLLGLGALVKRQLTPKPDSDKA
;
A
#
# COMPACT_ATOMS: atom_id res chain seq x y z
N MET A 1 -16.59 -73.05 44.78
CA MET A 1 -16.73 -71.61 45.08
C MET A 1 -17.28 -70.94 43.83
N ASN A 2 -18.53 -70.48 43.89
CA ASN A 2 -19.22 -69.77 42.81
C ASN A 2 -18.99 -68.27 42.98
N PHE A 3 -18.64 -67.57 41.89
CA PHE A 3 -18.82 -66.12 41.80
C PHE A 3 -19.61 -65.81 40.53
N THR A 4 -20.79 -65.24 40.74
CA THR A 4 -21.70 -64.68 39.75
C THR A 4 -21.79 -63.19 40.03
N THR A 5 -21.57 -62.33 39.04
CA THR A 5 -22.14 -60.96 39.01
C THR A 5 -22.25 -60.41 37.57
N ASN A 6 -23.47 -60.51 37.06
CA ASN A 6 -24.29 -59.52 36.32
C ASN A 6 -23.63 -58.50 35.37
N PHE A 7 -23.98 -58.62 34.08
CA PHE A 7 -23.96 -57.51 33.11
C PHE A 7 -25.17 -56.61 33.32
N LYS A 8 -24.97 -55.29 33.45
CA LYS A 8 -26.02 -54.28 33.30
C LYS A 8 -25.73 -53.46 32.04
N SER A 9 -26.67 -53.53 31.09
CA SER A 9 -26.80 -52.61 29.97
C SER A 9 -27.18 -51.21 30.46
N ILE A 10 -26.49 -50.17 29.97
CA ILE A 10 -26.97 -48.79 30.08
C ILE A 10 -27.02 -48.16 28.68
N SER A 11 -28.25 -47.76 28.36
CA SER A 11 -28.81 -47.02 27.24
C SER A 11 -27.92 -45.98 26.56
N LEU A 12 -28.01 -45.99 25.22
CA LEU A 12 -27.79 -44.88 24.29
C LEU A 12 -28.51 -43.60 24.76
N ALA A 13 -27.78 -42.51 25.00
CA ALA A 13 -28.27 -41.13 24.93
C ALA A 13 -27.11 -40.13 25.05
N GLY A 14 -27.02 -39.18 24.13
CA GLY A 14 -26.26 -37.94 24.32
C GLY A 14 -24.95 -37.86 23.53
N VAL A 15 -25.06 -37.82 22.21
CA VAL A 15 -24.11 -37.04 21.39
C VAL A 15 -24.19 -35.60 21.88
N VAL A 16 -23.15 -35.12 22.55
CA VAL A 16 -22.85 -33.68 22.59
C VAL A 16 -21.49 -33.52 21.96
N PHE A 17 -21.50 -33.45 20.63
CA PHE A 17 -20.47 -32.75 19.89
C PHE A 17 -20.47 -31.33 20.46
N ALA A 18 -19.51 -31.01 21.33
CA ALA A 18 -19.18 -29.64 21.66
C ALA A 18 -18.56 -29.04 20.39
N GLY A 19 -19.42 -28.68 19.45
CA GLY A 19 -19.06 -27.87 18.29
C GLY A 19 -18.59 -26.55 18.84
N THR A 20 -17.27 -26.38 18.96
CA THR A 20 -16.70 -25.05 18.92
C THR A 20 -17.17 -24.45 17.62
N VAL A 21 -18.14 -23.52 17.70
CA VAL A 21 -18.47 -22.63 16.60
C VAL A 21 -17.19 -21.85 16.35
N SER A 22 -16.37 -22.34 15.43
CA SER A 22 -15.37 -21.51 14.79
C SER A 22 -16.18 -20.46 14.08
N ALA A 23 -16.28 -19.28 14.70
CA ALA A 23 -16.71 -18.11 13.99
C ALA A 23 -15.71 -17.96 12.84
N ILE A 24 -16.12 -18.38 11.64
CA ILE A 24 -15.48 -17.96 10.41
C ILE A 24 -15.74 -16.45 10.41
N ALA A 25 -14.76 -15.70 10.91
CA ALA A 25 -14.64 -14.31 10.57
C ALA A 25 -14.51 -14.32 9.05
N VAL A 26 -15.61 -14.05 8.36
CA VAL A 26 -15.57 -13.61 6.97
C VAL A 26 -14.83 -12.28 7.06
N LEU A 27 -13.50 -12.34 6.94
CA LEU A 27 -12.71 -11.21 6.51
C LEU A 27 -13.27 -10.89 5.13
N THR A 28 -14.20 -9.94 5.09
CA THR A 28 -14.42 -9.21 3.86
C THR A 28 -13.07 -8.58 3.57
N VAL A 29 -12.31 -9.20 2.66
CA VAL A 29 -11.20 -8.52 2.00
C VAL A 29 -11.87 -7.34 1.33
N LEU A 30 -11.83 -6.18 1.98
CA LEU A 30 -12.13 -4.94 1.28
C LEU A 30 -11.16 -4.91 0.10
N PRO A 31 -11.59 -4.52 -1.10
CA PRO A 31 -10.64 -4.28 -2.18
C PRO A 31 -9.54 -3.39 -1.61
N ALA A 32 -8.27 -3.78 -1.81
CA ALA A 32 -7.17 -2.91 -1.44
C ALA A 32 -7.40 -1.63 -2.25
N SER A 33 -7.75 -0.53 -1.59
CA SER A 33 -7.87 0.72 -2.30
C SER A 33 -6.48 1.08 -2.80
N ALA A 34 -6.41 1.58 -4.04
CA ALA A 34 -5.15 2.04 -4.60
C ALA A 34 -4.52 3.06 -3.65
N ALA A 35 -3.34 2.73 -3.13
CA ALA A 35 -2.65 3.56 -2.17
C ALA A 35 -2.05 4.77 -2.90
N SER A 36 -2.12 5.93 -2.27
CA SER A 36 -1.40 7.11 -2.73
C SER A 36 -0.01 7.17 -2.07
N PHE A 37 0.98 7.56 -2.87
CA PHE A 37 2.37 7.68 -2.46
C PHE A 37 2.86 9.07 -2.81
N ASN A 38 3.44 9.78 -1.84
CA ASN A 38 4.18 11.00 -2.09
C ASN A 38 5.65 10.66 -2.25
N PHE A 39 6.35 11.35 -3.14
CA PHE A 39 7.78 11.18 -3.30
C PHE A 39 8.54 12.50 -3.35
N PHE A 40 9.81 12.43 -2.97
CA PHE A 40 10.74 13.54 -2.91
C PHE A 40 12.13 13.10 -3.35
N GLN A 41 12.82 13.93 -4.14
CA GLN A 41 14.23 13.75 -4.45
C GLN A 41 14.96 15.09 -4.42
N GLY A 42 16.04 15.16 -3.66
CA GLY A 42 16.92 16.32 -3.57
C GLY A 42 18.27 16.10 -4.23
N GLY A 43 19.25 16.91 -3.84
CA GLY A 43 20.64 16.78 -4.30
C GLY A 43 20.93 17.36 -5.69
N TYR A 44 19.95 18.04 -6.30
CA TYR A 44 20.16 18.81 -7.51
C TYR A 44 20.90 20.13 -7.23
N SER A 45 21.43 20.72 -8.30
CA SER A 45 22.13 22.00 -8.24
C SER A 45 21.25 23.08 -7.61
N GLU A 46 21.89 23.97 -6.83
CA GLU A 46 21.25 25.11 -6.14
C GLU A 46 20.15 24.71 -5.12
N GLY A 47 20.16 23.45 -4.67
CA GLY A 47 19.16 22.95 -3.72
C GLY A 47 17.80 22.70 -4.37
N ALA A 48 17.76 22.57 -5.70
CA ALA A 48 16.54 22.22 -6.40
C ALA A 48 16.06 20.81 -6.01
N THR A 49 14.76 20.57 -6.19
CA THR A 49 14.10 19.35 -5.74
C THR A 49 13.08 18.86 -6.75
N VAL A 50 12.89 17.55 -6.79
CA VAL A 50 11.73 16.90 -7.40
C VAL A 50 10.76 16.51 -6.28
N THR A 51 9.48 16.84 -6.46
CA THR A 51 8.38 16.38 -5.60
C THR A 51 7.26 15.84 -6.46
N GLY A 52 6.54 14.84 -5.99
CA GLY A 52 5.38 14.32 -6.72
C GLY A 52 4.55 13.34 -5.93
N MET A 53 3.60 12.74 -6.64
CA MET A 53 2.78 11.65 -6.13
C MET A 53 2.41 10.68 -7.25
N PHE A 54 2.13 9.45 -6.85
CA PHE A 54 1.45 8.46 -7.69
C PHE A 54 0.43 7.68 -6.87
N THR A 55 -0.54 7.08 -7.54
CA THR A 55 -1.51 6.18 -6.93
C THR A 55 -1.42 4.83 -7.61
N GLY A 56 -1.34 3.74 -6.83
CA GLY A 56 -1.28 2.39 -7.38
C GLY A 56 -1.65 1.27 -6.42
N GLU A 57 -1.89 0.09 -6.99
CA GLU A 57 -2.28 -1.13 -6.30
C GLU A 57 -1.46 -2.32 -6.83
N ASP A 58 -0.88 -3.10 -5.92
CA ASP A 58 -0.19 -4.36 -6.24
C ASP A 58 -1.27 -5.42 -6.55
N LEU A 59 -1.59 -5.57 -7.84
CA LEU A 59 -2.70 -6.37 -8.35
C LEU A 59 -2.38 -7.87 -8.38
N ASP A 60 -1.10 -8.23 -8.41
CA ASP A 60 -0.63 -9.62 -8.49
C ASP A 60 0.08 -10.12 -7.23
N ASN A 61 0.19 -9.27 -6.21
CA ASN A 61 0.73 -9.54 -4.87
C ASN A 61 2.22 -9.92 -4.88
N ASP A 62 3.02 -9.35 -5.78
CA ASP A 62 4.44 -9.61 -5.88
C ASP A 62 5.31 -8.64 -5.05
N GLY A 63 4.69 -7.65 -4.42
CA GLY A 63 5.35 -6.64 -3.58
C GLY A 63 5.88 -5.43 -4.37
N LEU A 64 5.54 -5.32 -5.66
CA LEU A 64 5.86 -4.19 -6.53
C LEU A 64 4.60 -3.39 -6.85
N ILE A 65 4.82 -2.14 -7.26
CA ILE A 65 3.86 -1.35 -8.02
C ILE A 65 4.50 -1.12 -9.38
N ASP A 66 4.01 -1.82 -10.40
CA ASP A 66 4.49 -1.79 -11.77
C ASP A 66 3.47 -1.15 -12.72
N SER A 67 3.81 0.03 -13.22
CA SER A 67 3.02 0.73 -14.23
C SER A 67 2.80 -0.06 -15.53
N PHE A 68 3.72 -0.97 -15.88
CA PHE A 68 3.64 -1.80 -17.09
C PHE A 68 2.61 -2.93 -16.94
N SER A 69 2.27 -3.29 -15.70
CA SER A 69 1.19 -4.22 -15.35
C SER A 69 -0.16 -3.51 -15.16
N GLY A 70 -0.20 -2.17 -15.31
CA GLY A 70 -1.42 -1.37 -15.15
C GLY A 70 -1.74 -1.02 -13.69
N GLU A 71 -0.76 -1.12 -12.81
CA GLU A 71 -0.93 -0.93 -11.37
C GLU A 71 -0.90 0.54 -10.94
N VAL A 72 -0.50 1.44 -11.83
CA VAL A 72 -0.46 2.89 -11.58
C VAL A 72 -1.63 3.58 -12.28
N THR A 73 -2.42 4.33 -11.52
CA THR A 73 -3.64 5.00 -11.99
C THR A 73 -3.54 6.52 -12.01
N ASP A 74 -2.63 7.10 -11.24
CA ASP A 74 -2.37 8.53 -11.21
C ASP A 74 -0.89 8.83 -11.01
N TYR A 75 -0.43 9.94 -11.57
CA TYR A 75 0.95 10.41 -11.50
C TYR A 75 1.03 11.92 -11.68
N MET A 76 1.80 12.57 -10.81
CA MET A 76 2.18 13.97 -10.96
C MET A 76 3.56 14.20 -10.35
N MET A 77 4.36 15.07 -10.98
CA MET A 77 5.59 15.58 -10.39
C MET A 77 5.85 17.03 -10.77
N SER A 78 6.71 17.67 -9.98
CA SER A 78 7.28 18.97 -10.26
C SER A 78 8.76 18.99 -9.90
N PHE A 79 9.55 19.60 -10.78
CA PHE A 79 10.92 20.02 -10.50
C PHE A 79 10.92 21.52 -10.19
N SER A 80 11.56 21.92 -9.09
CA SER A 80 11.57 23.31 -8.61
C SER A 80 12.33 24.29 -9.53
N GLY A 81 13.21 23.76 -10.39
CA GLY A 81 14.07 24.57 -11.25
C GLY A 81 15.35 25.05 -10.56
N ASN A 82 16.35 25.38 -11.38
CA ASN A 82 17.59 26.07 -11.02
C ASN A 82 18.17 26.79 -12.26
N SER A 83 19.41 27.30 -12.15
CA SER A 83 20.08 27.98 -13.27
C SER A 83 20.38 27.09 -14.49
N LEU A 84 20.42 25.77 -14.34
CA LEU A 84 20.68 24.83 -15.43
C LEU A 84 19.40 24.41 -16.12
N VAL A 85 18.38 24.01 -15.35
CA VAL A 85 17.13 23.45 -15.84
C VAL A 85 15.96 24.28 -15.28
N PRO A 86 15.11 24.89 -16.13
CA PRO A 86 13.92 25.60 -15.66
C PRO A 86 12.96 24.70 -14.88
N ALA A 87 12.14 25.29 -14.02
CA ALA A 87 11.08 24.55 -13.33
C ALA A 87 10.08 23.96 -14.35
N PHE A 88 9.60 22.75 -14.07
CA PHE A 88 8.56 22.10 -14.88
C PHE A 88 7.73 21.14 -14.04
N SER A 89 6.64 20.66 -14.62
CA SER A 89 5.78 19.63 -14.04
C SER A 89 5.37 18.63 -15.11
N HIS A 90 5.20 17.38 -14.70
CA HIS A 90 4.67 16.30 -15.53
C HIS A 90 3.44 15.70 -14.85
N GLY A 91 2.44 15.35 -15.64
CA GLY A 91 1.27 14.59 -15.19
C GLY A 91 1.25 13.18 -15.78
N LEU A 92 0.14 12.46 -15.56
CA LEU A 92 -0.10 11.14 -16.14
C LEU A 92 0.10 11.07 -17.67
N PRO A 93 -0.26 12.09 -18.49
CA PRO A 93 0.02 12.07 -19.93
C PRO A 93 1.52 12.06 -20.31
N ASP A 94 2.37 12.53 -19.40
CA ASP A 94 3.82 12.59 -19.56
C ASP A 94 4.52 11.41 -18.88
N PHE A 95 3.76 10.54 -18.20
CA PHE A 95 4.29 9.42 -17.43
C PHE A 95 4.77 8.30 -18.36
N TYR A 96 6.03 7.90 -18.20
CA TYR A 96 6.62 6.84 -19.02
C TYR A 96 6.58 5.49 -18.32
N GLY A 97 6.90 5.47 -17.03
CA GLY A 97 6.82 4.26 -16.23
C GLY A 97 7.34 4.42 -14.81
N LEU A 98 6.93 3.49 -13.97
CA LEU A 98 7.33 3.29 -12.58
C LEU A 98 7.41 1.79 -12.34
N VAL A 99 8.48 1.37 -11.67
CA VAL A 99 8.51 0.13 -10.89
C VAL A 99 8.97 0.52 -9.49
N TYR A 100 8.14 0.24 -8.49
CA TYR A 100 8.38 0.63 -7.10
C TYR A 100 8.26 -0.57 -6.18
N VAL A 101 9.30 -0.86 -5.40
CA VAL A 101 9.27 -1.89 -4.37
C VAL A 101 8.59 -1.33 -3.12
N LEU A 102 7.50 -1.94 -2.67
CA LEU A 102 6.70 -1.43 -1.56
C LEU A 102 7.55 -1.26 -0.28
N GLY A 103 7.56 -0.04 0.27
CA GLY A 103 8.26 0.31 1.51
C GLY A 103 9.74 0.64 1.33
N SER A 104 10.19 0.87 0.10
CA SER A 104 11.56 1.27 -0.23
C SER A 104 11.68 2.72 -0.69
N ASP A 105 12.90 3.16 -1.01
CA ASP A 105 13.15 4.38 -1.78
C ASP A 105 13.37 3.98 -3.24
N ILE A 106 12.83 4.73 -4.21
CA ILE A 106 13.07 4.42 -5.62
C ILE A 106 14.52 4.74 -5.98
N GLY A 107 15.17 3.76 -6.58
CA GLY A 107 16.55 3.81 -7.02
C GLY A 107 17.51 3.05 -6.11
N ASN A 108 17.02 2.52 -4.98
CA ASN A 108 17.86 1.80 -4.02
C ASN A 108 17.93 0.30 -4.32
N VAL A 109 17.00 -0.25 -5.11
CA VAL A 109 17.01 -1.66 -5.52
C VAL A 109 17.51 -1.78 -6.95
N PHE A 110 18.79 -2.15 -7.08
CA PHE A 110 19.49 -2.22 -8.36
C PHE A 110 18.76 -3.11 -9.38
N ASP A 111 18.62 -2.62 -10.60
CA ASP A 111 17.95 -3.31 -11.73
C ASP A 111 16.47 -3.71 -11.51
N SER A 112 15.80 -3.27 -10.46
CA SER A 112 14.37 -3.59 -10.23
C SER A 112 13.45 -2.40 -10.02
N ASP A 113 13.95 -1.22 -9.69
CA ASP A 113 13.10 -0.04 -9.46
C ASP A 113 13.49 1.17 -10.31
N GLY A 114 12.55 2.10 -10.43
CA GLY A 114 12.79 3.38 -11.07
C GLY A 114 11.50 4.12 -11.43
N ILE A 115 11.64 5.40 -11.76
CA ILE A 115 10.56 6.26 -12.23
C ILE A 115 11.02 7.13 -13.40
N ALA A 116 10.15 7.36 -14.39
CA ALA A 116 10.45 8.24 -15.51
C ALA A 116 9.21 8.96 -16.08
N SER A 117 9.40 10.21 -16.50
CA SER A 117 8.39 11.00 -17.22
C SER A 117 9.02 12.00 -18.19
N SER A 118 8.31 12.30 -19.28
CA SER A 118 8.74 13.22 -20.33
C SER A 118 7.55 13.73 -21.14
N ASN A 119 7.51 15.05 -21.40
CA ASN A 119 6.55 15.68 -22.32
C ASN A 119 7.15 15.97 -23.71
N GLY A 120 8.35 15.44 -24.00
CA GLY A 120 9.09 15.69 -25.24
C GLY A 120 9.88 17.01 -25.27
N THR A 121 9.75 17.86 -24.25
CA THR A 121 10.58 19.06 -24.03
C THR A 121 11.46 18.90 -22.80
N THR A 122 10.86 18.49 -21.69
CA THR A 122 11.49 18.22 -20.40
C THR A 122 11.41 16.74 -20.07
N PHE A 123 12.38 16.25 -19.29
CA PHE A 123 12.38 14.88 -18.79
C PHE A 123 12.80 14.83 -17.32
N TYR A 124 12.30 13.80 -16.65
CA TYR A 124 12.76 13.35 -15.34
C TYR A 124 12.94 11.84 -15.39
N GLY A 125 14.00 11.33 -14.76
CA GLY A 125 14.11 9.92 -14.46
C GLY A 125 15.03 9.65 -13.28
N ALA A 126 14.67 8.68 -12.47
CA ALA A 126 15.51 8.17 -11.40
C ALA A 126 15.45 6.64 -11.38
N SER A 127 16.60 5.98 -11.23
CA SER A 127 16.63 4.53 -11.11
C SER A 127 17.83 4.03 -10.30
N GLY A 128 17.79 2.75 -9.93
CA GLY A 128 18.91 2.01 -9.39
C GLY A 128 19.73 1.33 -10.49
N GLY A 129 19.64 1.79 -11.74
CA GLY A 129 20.23 1.10 -12.89
C GLY A 129 19.25 0.37 -13.79
N THR A 130 17.94 0.40 -13.52
CA THR A 130 16.95 -0.01 -14.53
C THR A 130 16.99 0.90 -15.75
N LYS A 131 16.79 0.31 -16.94
CA LYS A 131 16.61 1.07 -18.18
C LYS A 131 15.22 1.68 -18.20
N LEU A 132 15.10 2.90 -17.70
CA LEU A 132 13.91 3.71 -17.95
C LEU A 132 14.16 4.66 -19.12
N TYR A 133 13.53 4.33 -20.24
CA TYR A 133 13.35 5.26 -21.35
C TYR A 133 12.57 6.50 -20.85
N PRO A 134 12.74 7.69 -21.44
CA PRO A 134 13.60 8.03 -22.57
C PRO A 134 14.97 8.62 -22.18
N VAL A 135 15.36 8.59 -20.90
CA VAL A 135 16.44 9.46 -20.38
C VAL A 135 17.83 9.12 -20.94
N ASP A 136 18.09 7.84 -21.25
CA ASP A 136 19.16 7.34 -22.14
C ASP A 136 19.07 5.80 -22.16
N PRO A 137 18.84 5.12 -23.30
CA PRO A 137 18.76 3.66 -23.35
C PRO A 137 20.08 2.92 -23.05
N SER A 138 21.18 3.65 -22.88
CA SER A 138 22.54 3.13 -22.74
C SER A 138 23.21 3.38 -21.38
N LEU A 139 22.63 4.22 -20.51
CA LEU A 139 23.22 4.55 -19.21
C LEU A 139 22.33 4.04 -18.06
N GLN A 140 22.80 3.01 -17.37
CA GLN A 140 22.38 2.72 -16.00
C GLN A 140 23.01 3.80 -15.11
N PHE A 141 22.20 4.58 -14.40
CA PHE A 141 22.70 5.54 -13.43
C PHE A 141 21.96 5.36 -12.12
N SER A 142 22.71 5.31 -11.03
CA SER A 142 22.15 5.42 -9.69
C SER A 142 21.81 6.87 -9.42
N GLY A 143 20.57 7.14 -9.00
CA GLY A 143 20.11 8.48 -8.63
C GLY A 143 19.17 9.08 -9.67
N GLY A 144 19.12 10.41 -9.76
CA GLY A 144 18.13 11.16 -10.53
C GLY A 144 18.72 12.07 -11.60
N LYS A 145 17.97 12.29 -12.68
CA LYS A 145 18.27 13.24 -13.75
C LYS A 145 17.05 14.06 -14.10
N VAL A 146 17.24 15.36 -14.29
CA VAL A 146 16.25 16.28 -14.84
C VAL A 146 16.89 17.05 -15.98
N GLY A 147 16.11 17.43 -16.99
CA GLY A 147 16.68 18.16 -18.10
C GLY A 147 15.70 18.53 -19.19
N THR A 148 16.26 19.08 -20.26
CA THR A 148 15.55 19.37 -21.50
C THR A 148 16.19 18.61 -22.66
N PHE A 149 15.40 18.24 -23.66
CA PHE A 149 15.94 17.66 -24.91
C PHE A 149 16.76 18.67 -25.73
N ALA A 150 16.76 19.95 -25.34
CA ALA A 150 17.63 20.98 -25.90
C ALA A 150 19.06 20.98 -25.30
N GLY A 151 19.34 20.11 -24.33
CA GLY A 151 20.69 19.87 -23.80
C GLY A 151 20.94 20.40 -22.38
N ALA A 152 19.93 20.96 -21.70
CA ALA A 152 20.05 21.27 -20.28
C ALA A 152 19.94 19.97 -19.45
N LEU A 153 20.80 19.81 -18.45
CA LEU A 153 20.85 18.61 -17.62
C LEU A 153 21.32 18.97 -16.21
N ASP A 154 20.67 18.38 -15.22
CA ASP A 154 21.13 18.35 -13.84
C ASP A 154 20.90 16.95 -13.24
N THR A 155 21.81 16.54 -12.37
CA THR A 155 21.90 15.15 -11.89
C THR A 155 22.16 15.10 -10.40
N THR A 156 21.58 14.10 -9.74
CA THR A 156 21.78 13.81 -8.31
C THR A 156 22.10 12.33 -8.13
N THR A 157 22.86 11.99 -7.09
CA THR A 157 23.09 10.60 -6.67
C THR A 157 22.12 10.13 -5.60
N GLU A 158 21.28 11.03 -5.07
CA GLU A 158 20.30 10.73 -4.04
C GLU A 158 19.16 9.86 -4.59
N PHE A 159 18.65 8.96 -3.75
CA PHE A 159 17.45 8.18 -4.08
C PHE A 159 16.18 9.01 -3.96
N VAL A 160 15.09 8.51 -4.52
CA VAL A 160 13.78 9.11 -4.37
C VAL A 160 13.13 8.53 -3.12
N THR A 161 12.93 9.37 -2.10
CA THR A 161 12.21 8.95 -0.89
C THR A 161 10.73 8.84 -1.19
N VAL A 162 10.12 7.71 -0.82
CA VAL A 162 8.67 7.46 -1.01
C VAL A 162 7.98 7.28 0.33
N ASN A 163 6.86 7.97 0.52
CA ASN A 163 6.03 7.87 1.71
C ASN A 163 4.60 7.52 1.30
N THR A 164 4.06 6.43 1.86
CA THR A 164 2.64 6.09 1.76
C THR A 164 1.80 7.17 2.42
N VAL A 165 0.78 7.65 1.74
CA VAL A 165 -0.22 8.57 2.29
C VAL A 165 -1.27 7.75 3.02
N PRO A 166 -1.48 7.93 4.34
CA PRO A 166 -2.52 7.20 5.04
C PRO A 166 -3.89 7.55 4.47
N GLU A 167 -4.66 6.54 4.08
CA GLU A 167 -6.06 6.77 3.75
C GLU A 167 -6.81 7.23 5.00
N PRO A 168 -7.78 8.16 4.87
CA PRO A 168 -8.66 8.50 5.97
C PRO A 168 -9.39 7.23 6.41
N SER A 169 -8.97 6.66 7.54
CA SER A 169 -9.55 5.45 8.10
C SER A 169 -11.06 5.62 8.20
N THR A 170 -11.82 4.82 7.45
CA THR A 170 -13.27 4.77 7.59
C THR A 170 -13.58 4.07 8.92
N VAL A 171 -13.60 4.82 10.01
CA VAL A 171 -13.88 4.33 11.40
C VAL A 171 -15.36 3.94 11.58
N LEU A 172 -16.12 3.66 10.53
CA LEU A 172 -17.56 3.37 10.62
C LEU A 172 -17.87 1.93 11.08
N GLY A 173 -16.90 1.02 11.13
CA GLY A 173 -17.13 -0.40 11.46
C GLY A 173 -17.12 -0.78 12.95
N LEU A 174 -16.45 0.00 13.82
CA LEU A 174 -16.26 -0.39 15.24
C LEU A 174 -17.26 0.28 16.19
N GLY A 175 -17.95 1.35 15.77
CA GLY A 175 -18.95 2.04 16.58
C GLY A 175 -20.24 1.22 16.83
N LEU A 176 -20.58 0.29 15.94
CA LEU A 176 -21.81 -0.51 16.04
C LEU A 176 -21.67 -1.76 16.92
N LEU A 177 -20.45 -2.25 17.16
CA LEU A 177 -20.21 -3.36 18.10
C LEU A 177 -20.19 -2.90 19.56
N GLY A 178 -19.94 -1.61 19.81
CA GLY A 178 -19.91 -1.03 21.16
C GLY A 178 -21.29 -0.71 21.76
N LEU A 179 -22.32 -0.46 20.94
CA LEU A 179 -23.66 -0.09 21.45
C LEU A 179 -24.59 -1.28 21.70
N GLY A 180 -24.38 -2.42 21.02
CA GLY A 180 -25.21 -3.63 21.20
C GLY A 180 -24.99 -4.33 22.55
N ALA A 181 -23.79 -4.23 23.13
CA ALA A 181 -23.47 -4.86 24.41
C ALA A 181 -24.00 -4.08 25.63
N LEU A 182 -24.39 -2.81 25.48
CA LEU A 182 -24.78 -1.95 26.60
C LEU A 182 -26.28 -2.01 26.93
N VAL A 183 -27.13 -2.51 26.04
CA VAL A 183 -28.59 -2.55 26.25
C VAL A 183 -29.06 -3.77 27.07
N LYS A 184 -28.23 -4.82 27.21
CA LYS A 184 -28.66 -6.05 27.91
C LYS A 184 -28.55 -6.01 29.44
N ARG A 185 -28.09 -4.91 30.04
CA ARG A 185 -27.83 -4.82 31.50
C ARG A 185 -28.94 -4.15 32.34
N GLN A 186 -30.11 -3.84 31.77
CA GLN A 186 -31.17 -3.14 32.53
C GLN A 186 -32.55 -3.82 32.60
N LEU A 187 -32.64 -5.14 32.45
CA LEU A 187 -33.90 -5.85 32.77
C LEU A 187 -33.65 -7.14 33.54
N THR A 188 -33.27 -7.02 34.81
CA THR A 188 -33.59 -8.06 35.81
C THR A 188 -34.87 -7.65 36.54
N PRO A 189 -35.98 -8.38 36.37
CA PRO A 189 -37.16 -8.19 37.20
C PRO A 189 -36.86 -8.60 38.63
N LYS A 190 -37.31 -7.76 39.58
CA LYS A 190 -37.27 -8.02 41.01
C LYS A 190 -38.25 -9.18 41.30
N PRO A 191 -37.83 -10.27 41.97
CA PRO A 191 -38.77 -11.30 42.36
C PRO A 191 -39.68 -10.77 43.47
N ASP A 192 -40.99 -10.83 43.23
CA ASP A 192 -42.02 -10.61 44.23
C ASP A 192 -41.83 -11.61 45.37
N SER A 193 -41.60 -11.07 46.57
CA SER A 193 -41.68 -11.82 47.81
C SER A 193 -43.15 -11.94 48.18
N ASP A 194 -43.76 -13.09 47.90
CA ASP A 194 -45.04 -13.44 48.51
C ASP A 194 -45.10 -14.94 48.82
N LYS A 195 -45.06 -15.23 50.13
CA LYS A 195 -45.96 -16.13 50.90
C LYS A 195 -45.21 -17.00 51.93
N ALA A 196 -45.40 -16.64 53.21
CA ALA A 196 -46.06 -17.50 54.20
C ALA A 196 -46.70 -16.60 55.27
#